data_AF-A0A259M912-F1
#
_entry.id   AF-A0A259M912-F1
#
_cell.length_a   1.000
_cell.length_b   1.000
_cell.length_c   1.000
_cell.angle_alpha   90.00
_cell.angle_beta   90.00
_cell.angle_gamma   90.00
#
_symmetry.space_group_name_H-M   'P 1'
#
loop_
_entity.id
_entity.type
_entity.pdbx_description
1 polymer ?
#
loop_
_entity_poly.entity_id
_entity_poly.type
_entity_poly.pdbx_seq_one_letter_code
_entity_poly.pdbx_strand_id
1 'polypeptide(L)' 'MANDRDRLFTALWDQYRAVTPSAERIHSLLRDRAPGPVVNDHIALRTFNLAPVRLTALADHFLQLGYTQGGEYHFEAKKL' A
#
# COMPACT_ATOMS: atom_id res chain seq x y z
N MET A 1 -10.00 16.35 10.70
CA MET A 1 -10.11 15.01 11.31
C MET A 1 -9.57 14.03 10.29
N ALA A 2 -8.62 13.16 10.64
CA ALA A 2 -8.10 12.16 9.70
C ALA A 2 -9.20 11.12 9.39
N ASN A 3 -9.52 10.92 8.12
CA ASN A 3 -10.50 9.91 7.69
C ASN A 3 -9.88 8.51 7.80
N ASP A 4 -10.70 7.45 7.81
CA ASP A 4 -10.26 6.07 8.03
C ASP A 4 -9.20 5.60 7.02
N ARG A 5 -9.26 6.11 5.79
CA ARG A 5 -8.23 5.92 4.76
C ARG A 5 -6.87 6.45 5.20
N ASP A 6 -6.83 7.67 5.74
CA ASP A 6 -5.56 8.31 6.13
C ASP A 6 -4.96 7.58 7.34
N ARG A 7 -5.81 7.10 8.25
CA ARG A 7 -5.40 6.25 9.38
C ARG A 7 -4.79 4.93 8.92
N LEU A 8 -5.44 4.25 7.96
CA LEU A 8 -4.94 3.00 7.37
C LEU A 8 -3.55 3.19 6.78
N PHE A 9 -3.36 4.18 5.91
CA PHE A 9 -2.06 4.38 5.24
C PHE A 9 -0.98 4.92 6.17
N THR A 10 -1.33 5.68 7.21
CA THR A 10 -0.38 6.06 8.26
C THR A 10 0.13 4.81 8.98
N ALA A 11 -0.76 3.91 9.40
CA ALA A 11 -0.37 2.67 10.08
C ALA A 11 0.46 1.75 9.17
N LEU A 12 0.09 1.62 7.89
CA LEU A 12 0.86 0.83 6.91
C LEU A 12 2.26 1.43 6.69
N TRP A 13 2.37 2.76 6.59
CA TRP A 13 3.66 3.44 6.45
C TRP A 13 4.53 3.22 7.68
N ASP A 14 3.98 3.39 8.88
CA ASP A 14 4.69 3.21 10.14
C ASP A 14 5.21 1.78 10.34
N GLN A 15 4.42 0.79 9.95
CA GLN A 15 4.88 -0.60 9.93
C GLN A 15 5.96 -0.83 8.86
N TYR A 16 5.77 -0.32 7.65
CA TYR A 16 6.70 -0.51 6.53
C TYR A 16 8.08 0.08 6.81
N ARG A 17 8.15 1.30 7.35
CA ARG A 17 9.41 1.97 7.69
C ARG A 17 10.15 1.28 8.84
N ALA A 18 9.44 0.60 9.76
CA ALA A 18 10.06 -0.15 10.84
C ALA A 18 10.87 -1.35 10.32
N VAL A 19 10.39 -2.00 9.25
CA VAL A 19 11.08 -3.15 8.63
C VAL A 19 11.94 -2.76 7.42
N THR A 20 11.79 -1.54 6.91
CA THR A 20 12.51 -1.02 5.73
C THR A 20 13.17 0.33 6.02
N PRO A 21 14.27 0.38 6.81
CA PRO A 21 14.88 1.65 7.22
C PRO A 21 15.39 2.54 6.08
N SER A 22 15.65 1.98 4.90
CA SER A 22 15.99 2.75 3.70
C SER A 22 14.84 3.63 3.21
N ALA A 23 13.59 3.21 3.42
CA ALA A 23 12.41 3.96 2.96
C ALA A 23 12.35 5.35 3.59
N GLU A 24 12.64 5.47 4.90
CA GLU A 24 12.63 6.77 5.58
C GLU A 24 13.72 7.72 5.09
N ARG A 25 14.90 7.17 4.80
CA ARG A 25 16.02 7.95 4.25
C ARG A 25 15.67 8.50 2.87
N ILE A 26 15.13 7.63 2.00
CA ILE A 26 14.70 8.02 0.65
C ILE A 26 13.56 9.05 0.73
N HIS A 27 12.56 8.82 1.57
CA HIS A 27 11.43 9.73 1.75
C HIS A 27 11.89 11.12 2.20
N SER A 28 12.86 11.19 3.14
CA SER A 28 13.44 12.47 3.58
C SER A 28 14.20 13.16 2.45
N LEU A 29 15.06 12.44 1.72
CA LEU A 29 15.80 12.99 0.58
C LEU A 29 14.87 13.54 -0.52
N LEU A 30 13.71 12.91 -0.75
CA LEU A 30 12.75 13.38 -1.74
C LEU A 30 12.04 14.66 -1.28
N ARG A 31 11.67 14.76 0.00
CA ARG A 31 11.10 15.99 0.59
C ARG A 31 12.06 17.17 0.48
N ASP A 32 13.36 16.93 0.65
CA ASP A 32 14.36 18.00 0.60
C ASP A 32 14.65 18.49 -0.83
N ARG A 33 14.38 17.67 -1.85
CA ARG A 33 14.74 17.96 -3.26
C ARG A 33 13.64 18.61 -4.08
N ALA A 34 12.38 18.51 -3.67
CA ALA A 34 11.25 19.02 -4.44
C ALA A 34 10.29 19.82 -3.56
N PRO A 35 9.74 20.94 -4.06
CA PRO A 35 8.69 21.65 -3.35
C PRO A 35 7.40 20.81 -3.34
N GLY A 36 6.89 20.53 -2.15
CA GLY A 36 5.60 19.85 -1.95
C GLY A 36 5.72 18.50 -1.25
N PRO A 37 4.58 17.91 -0.84
CA PRO A 37 4.57 16.60 -0.19
C PRO A 37 4.93 15.49 -1.20
N VAL A 38 5.61 14.45 -0.71
CA VAL A 38 5.79 13.22 -1.47
C VAL A 38 4.42 12.55 -1.60
N VAL A 39 3.95 12.37 -2.83
CA VAL A 39 2.69 11.67 -3.12
C VAL A 39 3.00 10.24 -3.57
N ASN A 40 2.46 9.27 -2.84
CA ASN A 40 2.59 7.87 -3.22
C ASN A 40 1.67 7.55 -4.40
N ASP A 41 2.21 6.94 -5.44
CA ASP A 41 1.46 6.45 -6.59
C ASP A 41 0.60 5.22 -6.21
N HIS A 42 1.22 4.20 -5.60
CA HIS A 42 0.55 3.01 -5.12
C HIS A 42 1.29 2.36 -3.95
N ILE A 43 0.63 1.40 -3.31
CA ILE A 43 1.26 0.40 -2.43
C ILE A 43 1.02 -1.00 -3.00
N ALA A 44 1.86 -1.96 -2.65
CA ALA A 44 1.71 -3.35 -3.05
C ALA A 44 1.68 -4.27 -1.83
N LEU A 45 0.61 -5.04 -1.70
CA LEU A 45 0.43 -6.05 -0.66
C LEU A 45 0.50 -7.44 -1.30
N ARG A 46 0.83 -8.47 -0.50
CA ARG A 46 0.88 -9.86 -0.94
C ARG A 46 0.01 -10.72 -0.05
N THR A 47 -0.62 -11.72 -0.65
CA THR A 47 -1.41 -12.70 0.09
C THR A 47 -1.42 -14.05 -0.60
N PHE A 48 -2.01 -15.07 0.03
CA PHE A 48 -2.17 -16.40 -0.55
C PHE A 48 -3.58 -16.59 -1.12
N ASN A 49 -3.72 -17.41 -2.17
CA ASN A 49 -5.02 -17.77 -2.72
C ASN A 49 -5.76 -18.84 -1.86
N LEU A 50 -5.75 -18.67 -0.54
CA LEU A 50 -6.33 -19.58 0.45
C LEU A 50 -7.18 -18.80 1.45
N ALA A 51 -8.35 -19.34 1.79
CA ALA A 51 -9.17 -18.75 2.83
C ALA A 51 -8.46 -18.89 4.20
N PRO A 52 -8.59 -17.91 5.11
CA PRO A 52 -9.40 -16.68 4.99
C PRO A 52 -8.68 -15.50 4.31
N VAL A 53 -7.43 -15.65 3.87
CA VAL A 53 -6.56 -14.54 3.42
C VAL A 53 -6.50 -14.37 1.90
N ARG A 54 -7.59 -14.63 1.18
CA ARG A 54 -7.59 -14.48 -0.30
C ARG A 54 -7.45 -13.03 -0.73
N LEU A 55 -7.12 -12.81 -2.00
CA LEU A 55 -7.09 -11.48 -2.60
C LEU A 55 -8.40 -10.72 -2.38
N THR A 56 -9.55 -11.40 -2.53
CA THR A 56 -10.88 -10.82 -2.29
C THR A 56 -11.04 -10.31 -0.86
N ALA A 57 -10.65 -11.11 0.14
CA ALA A 57 -10.71 -10.71 1.55
C ALA A 57 -9.86 -9.46 1.84
N LEU A 58 -8.69 -9.36 1.20
CA LEU A 58 -7.85 -8.16 1.31
C LEU A 58 -8.47 -6.96 0.57
N ALA A 59 -9.01 -7.17 -0.63
CA ALA A 59 -9.63 -6.12 -1.44
C ALA A 59 -10.87 -5.53 -0.77
N ASP A 60 -11.65 -6.34 -0.05
CA ASP A 60 -12.87 -5.90 0.66
C ASP A 60 -12.61 -4.73 1.61
N HIS A 61 -11.45 -4.69 2.29
CA HIS A 61 -11.06 -3.56 3.13
C HIS A 61 -10.94 -2.24 2.36
N PHE A 62 -10.40 -2.29 1.14
CA PHE A 62 -10.23 -1.10 0.28
C PHE A 62 -11.55 -0.71 -0.39
N LEU A 63 -12.37 -1.68 -0.80
CA LEU A 63 -13.70 -1.42 -1.38
C LEU A 63 -14.59 -0.68 -0.37
N GLN A 64 -14.57 -1.05 0.91
CA GLN A 64 -15.29 -0.34 1.98
C GLN A 64 -14.80 1.10 2.18
N LEU A 65 -13.55 1.41 1.81
CA LEU A 65 -12.96 2.75 1.83
C LEU A 65 -13.22 3.55 0.54
N GLY A 66 -13.98 3.00 -0.41
CA GLY A 66 -14.36 3.67 -1.66
C GLY A 66 -13.40 3.46 -2.82
N TYR A 67 -12.46 2.51 -2.72
CA TYR A 67 -11.64 2.10 -3.87
C TYR A 67 -12.46 1.26 -4.86
N THR A 68 -12.03 1.25 -6.11
CA THR A 68 -12.59 0.42 -7.17
C THR A 68 -11.51 -0.46 -7.79
N GLN A 69 -11.91 -1.60 -8.36
CA GLN A 69 -10.98 -2.47 -9.08
C GLN A 69 -10.49 -1.75 -10.35
N GLY A 70 -9.17 -1.54 -10.45
CA GLY A 70 -8.55 -0.87 -11.59
C GLY A 70 -8.09 -1.80 -12.72
N GLY A 71 -7.88 -3.09 -12.44
CA GLY A 71 -7.40 -4.07 -13.41
C GLY A 71 -7.01 -5.39 -12.75
N GLU A 72 -6.69 -6.38 -13.59
CA GLU A 72 -6.21 -7.70 -13.17
C GLU A 72 -4.98 -8.07 -13.99
N TYR A 73 -3.99 -8.66 -13.34
CA TYR A 73 -2.71 -9.03 -13.94
C TYR A 73 -2.38 -10.46 -13.57
N HIS A 74 -1.96 -11.27 -14.55
CA HIS A 74 -1.48 -12.62 -14.32
C HIS A 74 0.00 -12.73 -14.66
N PHE A 75 0.79 -13.28 -13.73
CA PHE A 75 2.23 -13.48 -13.88
C PHE A 75 2.56 -14.97 -13.82
N GLU A 76 2.37 -15.68 -14.95
CA GLU A 76 2.52 -17.14 -15.06
C GLU A 76 3.83 -17.68 -14.47
N ALA A 77 4.97 -17.08 -14.85
CA ALA A 77 6.29 -17.51 -14.39
C ALA A 77 6.48 -17.42 -12.87
N LYS A 78 5.78 -16.47 -12.23
CA LYS A 78 5.82 -16.28 -10.78
C LYS A 78 4.69 -17.01 -10.05
N LYS A 79 3.76 -17.62 -10.79
CA LYS A 79 2.51 -18.22 -10.28
C LYS A 79 1.70 -17.21 -9.45
N LEU A 80 1.56 -15.98 -9.96
CA LEU A 80 0.81 -14.89 -9.35
C LEU A 80 -0.34 -14.41 -10.22
#